data_AF-A0A183DFD2-F1
#
_entry.id   AF-A0A183DFD2-F1
#
_cell.length_a   1.000
_cell.length_b   1.000
_cell.length_c   1.000
_cell.angle_alpha   90.00
_cell.angle_beta   90.00
_cell.angle_gamma   90.00
#
_symmetry.space_group_name_H-M   'P 1'
#
loop_
_entity.id
_entity.type
_entity.pdbx_description
1 polymer ?
#
loop_
_entity_poly.entity_id
_entity_poly.type
_entity_poly.pdbx_seq_one_letter_code
_entity_poly.pdbx_strand_id
1 'polypeptide(L)'
;LPQNEKTYNINLAIDTMKTIDALGYRMINDEPPVRLRPIRLPQNYQQSNGFKPQPLDAHEISLDDSMFPLIDALAKNTHNVWAKEKIRRGWTFGLSEVSPVYLSARQFLKVMHFT
;
A
#
# COMPACT_ATOMS: atom_id res chain seq x y z
N LEU A 1 5.65 -16.25 11.32
CA LEU A 1 4.33 -15.78 10.87
C LEU A 1 3.33 -16.92 10.89
N PRO A 2 2.21 -16.76 11.60
CA PRO A 2 1.02 -17.59 11.45
C PRO A 2 0.59 -17.75 9.99
N GLN A 3 -0.09 -18.85 9.66
CA GLN A 3 -0.43 -19.17 8.27
C GLN A 3 -1.37 -18.14 7.64
N ASN A 4 -2.34 -17.64 8.40
CA ASN A 4 -3.26 -16.58 7.96
C ASN A 4 -2.52 -15.28 7.59
N GLU A 5 -1.51 -14.88 8.36
CA GLU A 5 -0.69 -13.69 8.08
C GLU A 5 0.18 -13.88 6.83
N LYS A 6 0.76 -15.08 6.65
CA LYS A 6 1.51 -15.41 5.43
C LYS A 6 0.62 -15.30 4.21
N THR A 7 -0.55 -15.94 4.24
CA THR A 7 -1.51 -15.92 3.13
C THR A 7 -1.99 -14.50 2.85
N TYR A 8 -2.25 -13.70 3.88
CA TYR A 8 -2.63 -12.29 3.72
C TYR A 8 -1.54 -11.50 2.99
N ASN A 9 -0.27 -11.60 3.42
CA ASN A 9 0.84 -10.89 2.79
C ASN A 9 1.05 -11.32 1.33
N ILE A 10 0.93 -12.62 1.03
CA ILE A 10 1.05 -13.15 -0.32
C ILE A 10 -0.08 -12.62 -1.22
N ASN A 11 -1.32 -12.68 -0.74
CA ASN A 11 -2.48 -12.20 -1.50
C ASN A 11 -2.40 -10.70 -1.75
N LEU A 12 -1.98 -9.91 -0.76
CA LEU A 12 -1.78 -8.47 -0.91
C LEU A 12 -0.73 -8.16 -2.00
N ALA A 13 0.38 -8.90 -2.03
CA ALA A 13 1.38 -8.76 -3.08
C ALA A 13 0.82 -9.14 -4.46
N ILE A 14 0.06 -10.24 -4.56
CA ILE A 14 -0.59 -10.68 -5.80
C ILE A 14 -1.58 -9.63 -6.31
N ASP A 15 -2.42 -9.07 -5.43
CA ASP A 15 -3.42 -8.07 -5.82
C ASP A 15 -2.77 -6.75 -6.24
N THR A 16 -1.64 -6.39 -5.61
CA THR A 16 -0.81 -5.27 -6.06
C THR A 16 -0.29 -5.52 -7.47
N MET A 17 0.26 -6.71 -7.74
CA MET A 17 0.76 -7.06 -9.07
C MET A 17 -0.33 -7.07 -10.15
N LYS A 18 -1.50 -7.63 -9.84
CA LYS A 18 -2.67 -7.60 -10.73
C LYS A 18 -3.15 -6.18 -11.02
N THR A 19 -3.09 -5.29 -10.02
CA THR A 19 -3.47 -3.89 -10.22
C THR A 19 -2.51 -3.19 -11.18
N ILE A 20 -1.21 -3.43 -11.06
CA ILE A 20 -0.19 -2.88 -11.97
C ILE A 20 -0.46 -3.35 -13.42
N ASP A 21 -0.71 -4.65 -13.61
CA ASP A 21 -1.05 -5.23 -14.93
C ASP A 21 -2.36 -4.64 -15.49
N ALA A 22 -3.40 -4.53 -14.66
CA ALA A 22 -4.69 -3.94 -15.06
C ALA A 22 -4.60 -2.44 -15.41
N LEU A 23 -3.61 -1.73 -14.88
CA LEU A 23 -3.30 -0.35 -15.25
C LEU A 23 -2.49 -0.24 -16.55
N GLY A 24 -2.16 -1.37 -17.19
CA GLY A 24 -1.43 -1.45 -18.46
C GLY A 24 0.09 -1.41 -18.32
N TYR A 25 0.63 -1.54 -17.11
CA TYR A 25 2.07 -1.55 -16.88
C TYR A 25 2.61 -2.98 -16.94
N ARG A 26 3.72 -3.17 -17.64
CA ARG A 26 4.38 -4.46 -17.79
C ARG A 26 5.56 -4.57 -16.84
N MET A 27 5.56 -5.62 -16.02
CA MET A 27 6.71 -5.96 -15.17
C MET A 27 7.78 -6.69 -15.98
N ILE A 28 9.03 -6.33 -15.78
CA ILE A 28 10.20 -6.93 -16.43
C ILE A 28 11.10 -7.52 -15.33
N ASN A 29 11.63 -8.72 -15.57
CA ASN A 29 12.56 -9.38 -14.66
C ASN A 29 14.00 -9.14 -15.12
N ASP A 30 14.44 -7.89 -15.05
CA ASP A 30 15.82 -7.52 -15.35
C ASP A 30 16.68 -7.63 -14.09
N GLU A 31 17.99 -7.80 -14.29
CA GLU A 31 18.94 -7.72 -13.19
C GLU A 31 18.91 -6.28 -12.63
N PRO A 32 18.75 -6.10 -11.30
CA PRO A 32 18.71 -4.77 -10.73
C PRO A 32 20.04 -4.04 -11.02
N PRO A 33 20.00 -2.71 -11.24
CA PRO A 33 21.20 -1.94 -11.57
C PRO A 33 22.28 -2.00 -10.47
N VAL A 34 21.86 -2.38 -9.26
CA VAL A 34 22.69 -2.44 -8.06
C VAL A 34 22.38 -3.71 -7.28
N ARG A 35 23.41 -4.28 -6.63
CA ARG A 35 23.23 -5.47 -5.78
C ARG A 35 22.49 -5.09 -4.49
N LEU A 36 21.22 -5.45 -4.40
CA LEU A 36 20.41 -5.27 -3.19
C LEU A 36 20.99 -6.06 -2.01
N ARG A 37 21.21 -5.37 -0.89
CA ARG A 37 21.71 -5.97 0.37
C ARG A 37 20.85 -5.48 1.53
N PRO A 38 20.63 -6.29 2.57
CA PRO A 38 19.95 -5.81 3.76
C PRO A 38 20.70 -4.68 4.45
N ILE A 39 19.97 -3.66 4.90
CA ILE A 39 20.49 -2.57 5.73
C ILE A 39 20.83 -3.13 7.11
N ARG A 40 22.00 -2.77 7.64
CA ARG A 40 22.39 -3.10 9.02
C ARG A 40 21.69 -2.16 10.00
N LEU A 41 20.60 -2.62 10.59
CA LEU A 41 19.88 -1.84 11.61
C LEU A 41 20.59 -1.89 12.98
N PRO A 42 20.56 -0.80 13.76
CA PRO A 42 21.02 -0.82 15.15
C PRO A 42 20.17 -1.74 16.05
N GLN A 43 20.64 -2.03 17.26
CA GLN A 43 20.01 -3.04 18.12
C GLN A 43 18.65 -2.64 18.70
N ASN A 44 18.34 -1.34 18.74
CA ASN A 44 17.03 -0.86 19.17
C ASN A 44 15.87 -1.29 18.24
N TYR A 45 16.17 -1.81 17.04
CA TYR A 45 15.18 -2.40 16.13
C TYR A 45 14.88 -3.88 16.42
N GLN A 46 15.64 -4.52 17.31
CA GLN A 46 15.38 -5.90 17.72
C GLN A 46 14.23 -5.92 18.73
N GLN A 47 13.20 -6.68 18.41
CA GLN A 47 12.03 -6.87 19.26
C GLN A 47 12.31 -7.92 20.35
N SER A 48 11.46 -7.96 21.38
CA SER A 48 11.57 -8.91 22.50
C SER A 48 11.48 -10.38 22.08
N ASN A 49 10.79 -10.67 20.98
CA ASN A 49 10.70 -12.00 20.38
C ASN A 49 11.93 -12.38 19.52
N GLY A 50 12.99 -11.56 19.53
CA GLY A 50 14.21 -11.77 18.75
C GLY A 50 14.10 -11.38 17.26
N PHE A 51 12.92 -10.96 16.79
CA PHE A 51 12.76 -10.49 15.42
C PHE A 51 13.47 -9.16 15.23
N LYS A 52 14.31 -9.08 14.19
CA LYS A 52 14.96 -7.86 13.74
C LYS A 52 14.71 -7.72 12.24
N PRO A 53 13.97 -6.69 11.78
CA PRO A 53 13.68 -6.52 10.37
C PRO A 53 14.98 -6.29 9.59
N GLN A 54 14.99 -6.75 8.35
CA GLN A 54 16.14 -6.68 7.44
C GLN A 54 15.68 -6.05 6.11
N PRO A 55 15.35 -4.75 6.09
CA PRO A 55 14.93 -4.08 4.86
C PRO A 55 16.08 -4.11 3.84
N LEU A 56 15.75 -4.26 2.57
CA LEU A 56 16.73 -4.16 1.48
C LEU A 56 17.11 -2.70 1.27
N ASP A 57 18.39 -2.46 1.01
CA ASP A 57 18.91 -1.16 0.64
C ASP A 57 18.62 -0.87 -0.84
N ALA A 58 17.84 0.17 -1.09
CA ALA A 58 17.42 0.60 -2.42
C ALA A 58 17.75 2.09 -2.69
N HIS A 59 18.64 2.71 -1.91
CA HIS A 59 18.94 4.15 -2.04
C HIS A 59 19.55 4.54 -3.39
N GLU A 60 20.24 3.62 -4.06
CA GLU A 60 20.83 3.83 -5.39
C GLU A 60 19.80 3.62 -6.54
N ILE A 61 18.57 3.19 -6.21
CA ILE A 61 17.49 3.04 -7.20
C ILE A 61 16.64 4.30 -7.18
N SER A 62 16.69 5.06 -8.27
CA SER A 62 15.82 6.22 -8.49
C SER A 62 14.67 5.83 -9.42
N LEU A 63 13.46 6.29 -9.10
CA LEU A 63 12.29 6.17 -9.96
C LEU A 63 12.19 7.39 -10.85
N ASP A 64 11.89 7.18 -12.13
CA ASP A 64 11.64 8.24 -13.10
C ASP A 64 10.25 8.89 -12.87
N ASP A 65 10.11 10.18 -13.23
CA ASP A 65 8.87 10.93 -13.07
C ASP A 65 7.67 10.28 -13.78
N SER A 66 7.93 9.52 -14.86
CA SER A 66 6.92 8.72 -15.56
C SER A 66 6.22 7.68 -14.68
N MET A 67 6.79 7.32 -13.53
CA MET A 67 6.20 6.36 -12.57
C MET A 67 5.23 7.00 -11.59
N PHE A 68 5.21 8.33 -11.42
CA PHE A 68 4.28 8.99 -10.49
C PHE A 68 2.81 8.68 -10.76
N PRO A 69 2.31 8.66 -12.02
CA PRO A 69 0.93 8.27 -12.30
C PRO A 69 0.58 6.85 -11.81
N LEU A 70 1.52 5.90 -11.90
CA LEU A 70 1.32 4.54 -11.37
C LEU A 70 1.23 4.56 -9.85
N ILE A 71 2.14 5.28 -9.18
CA ILE A 71 2.17 5.40 -7.72
C ILE A 71 0.84 5.99 -7.20
N ASP A 72 0.36 7.06 -7.81
CA ASP A 72 -0.90 7.69 -7.48
C ASP A 72 -2.10 6.76 -7.71
N ALA A 73 -2.10 6.03 -8.82
CA ALA A 73 -3.14 5.06 -9.13
C ALA A 73 -3.18 3.91 -8.12
N LEU A 74 -2.02 3.40 -7.69
CA LEU A 74 -1.92 2.36 -6.67
C LEU A 74 -2.37 2.85 -5.28
N ALA A 75 -1.96 4.06 -4.89
CA ALA A 75 -2.40 4.68 -3.65
C ALA A 75 -3.93 4.85 -3.62
N LYS A 76 -4.50 5.38 -4.72
CA LYS A 76 -5.94 5.55 -4.89
C LYS A 76 -6.69 4.22 -4.87
N ASN A 77 -6.17 3.19 -5.54
CA ASN A 77 -6.76 1.86 -5.52
C ASN A 77 -6.77 1.27 -4.10
N THR A 78 -5.64 1.36 -3.39
CA THR A 78 -5.52 0.88 -2.00
C THR A 78 -6.53 1.55 -1.09
N HIS A 79 -6.66 2.88 -1.20
CA HIS A 79 -7.66 3.64 -0.46
C HIS A 79 -9.09 3.22 -0.81
N ASN A 80 -9.41 3.07 -2.10
CA ASN A 80 -10.74 2.64 -2.56
C ASN A 80 -11.12 1.26 -2.02
N VAL A 81 -10.19 0.30 -2.06
CA VAL A 81 -10.40 -1.07 -1.57
C VAL A 81 -10.65 -1.07 -0.07
N TRP A 82 -9.83 -0.34 0.70
CA TRP A 82 -10.01 -0.18 2.13
C TRP A 82 -11.37 0.46 2.47
N ALA A 83 -11.72 1.56 1.80
CA ALA A 83 -12.97 2.28 2.06
C ALA A 83 -14.19 1.43 1.71
N LYS A 84 -14.16 0.73 0.57
CA LYS A 84 -15.21 -0.20 0.15
C LYS A 84 -15.45 -1.28 1.20
N GLU A 85 -14.38 -1.87 1.75
CA GLU A 85 -14.50 -2.91 2.77
C GLU A 85 -15.06 -2.37 4.09
N LYS A 86 -14.66 -1.16 4.50
CA LYS A 86 -15.20 -0.51 5.70
C LYS A 86 -16.69 -0.22 5.58
N ILE A 87 -17.11 0.39 4.47
CA ILE A 87 -18.53 0.67 4.18
C ILE A 87 -19.33 -0.63 4.15
N ARG A 88 -18.82 -1.68 3.50
CA ARG A 88 -19.47 -3.01 3.46
C ARG A 88 -19.66 -3.62 4.86
N ARG A 89 -18.76 -3.31 5.81
CA ARG A 89 -18.87 -3.71 7.22
C ARG A 89 -19.77 -2.80 8.06
N GLY A 90 -20.49 -1.87 7.44
CA GLY A 90 -21.41 -0.96 8.11
C GLY A 90 -20.73 0.25 8.76
N TRP A 91 -19.47 0.55 8.41
CA TRP A 91 -18.84 1.79 8.87
C TRP A 91 -19.52 2.96 8.16
N THR A 92 -20.06 3.89 8.96
CA THR A 92 -20.65 5.13 8.49
C THR A 92 -19.70 6.29 8.76
N PHE A 93 -19.96 7.43 8.14
CA PHE A 93 -19.25 8.67 8.42
C PHE A 93 -19.42 9.06 9.90
N GLY A 94 -18.35 9.55 10.52
CA GLY A 94 -18.47 10.28 11.77
C GLY A 94 -19.30 11.54 11.56
N LEU A 95 -20.09 11.94 12.58
CA LEU A 95 -20.78 13.23 12.58
C LEU A 95 -19.74 14.34 12.67
N SER A 96 -19.22 14.79 11.52
CA SER A 96 -18.39 15.98 11.42
C SER A 96 -19.03 16.89 10.36
N GLU A 97 -19.84 17.84 10.85
CA GLU A 97 -20.33 19.10 10.25
C GLU A 97 -20.46 19.22 8.71
N VAL A 98 -21.05 18.24 8.00
CA VAL A 98 -21.49 18.47 6.61
C VAL A 98 -22.91 17.95 6.39
N SER A 99 -23.79 18.86 5.96
CA SER A 99 -25.23 18.69 5.81
C SER A 99 -25.65 17.45 4.98
N PRO A 100 -26.75 16.76 5.33
CA PRO A 100 -27.10 15.42 4.80
C PRO A 100 -27.52 15.36 3.32
N VAL A 101 -27.58 16.49 2.61
CA VAL A 101 -28.41 16.58 1.39
C VAL A 101 -27.68 16.14 0.11
N TYR A 102 -26.35 15.95 0.11
CA TYR A 102 -25.62 15.70 -1.15
C TYR A 102 -24.38 14.81 -1.01
N LEU A 103 -24.45 13.52 -0.68
CA LEU A 103 -23.21 12.71 -0.70
C LEU A 103 -23.39 11.34 -1.35
N SER A 104 -22.90 11.21 -2.59
CA SER A 104 -22.73 9.94 -3.31
C SER A 104 -21.44 9.24 -2.88
N ALA A 105 -21.26 7.96 -3.21
CA ALA A 105 -20.07 7.15 -2.91
C ALA A 105 -18.72 7.81 -3.30
N ARG A 106 -18.74 8.80 -4.21
CA ARG A 106 -17.56 9.59 -4.59
C ARG A 106 -17.00 10.48 -3.48
N GLN A 107 -17.79 10.83 -2.44
CA GLN A 107 -17.35 11.69 -1.34
C GLN A 107 -16.76 10.95 -0.14
N PHE A 108 -16.91 9.63 -0.03
CA PHE A 108 -16.17 8.84 0.97
C PHE A 108 -14.65 8.99 0.83
N LEU A 109 -14.17 9.27 -0.39
CA LEU A 109 -12.78 9.52 -0.70
C LEU A 109 -12.25 10.87 -0.21
N LYS A 110 -13.13 11.85 0.03
CA LYS A 110 -12.75 13.23 0.39
C LYS A 110 -12.67 13.47 1.90
N VAL A 111 -13.35 12.66 2.72
CA VAL A 111 -13.45 12.88 4.17
C VAL A 111 -12.35 12.14 4.94
N MET A 112 -11.70 11.16 4.31
CA MET A 112 -10.57 10.42 4.88
C MET A 112 -9.23 11.07 4.51
N HIS A 113 -9.10 12.39 4.73
CA HIS A 113 -7.80 13.05 4.79
C HIS A 113 -7.07 12.55 6.05
N PHE A 114 -6.43 11.38 5.94
CA PHE A 114 -5.33 11.01 6.83
C PHE A 114 -4.06 11.55 6.19
N THR A 115 -3.72 12.79 6.54
CA THR A 115 -2.33 13.24 6.73
C THR A 115 -2.04 13.20 8.21
#